data_AF-A0A3B8W4H2-F1
#
_entry.id   AF-A0A3B8W4H2-F1
#
_cell.length_a   1.000
_cell.length_b   1.000
_cell.length_c   1.000
_cell.angle_alpha   90.00
_cell.angle_beta   90.00
_cell.angle_gamma   90.00
#
_symmetry.space_group_name_H-M   'P 1'
#
loop_
_entity.id
_entity.type
_entity.pdbx_description
1 polymer ?
#
loop_
_entity_poly.entity_id
_entity_poly.type
_entity_poly.pdbx_seq_one_letter_code
_entity_poly.pdbx_strand_id
1 'polypeptide(L)' 'RVHPTNPDIVYVAALGHPYGDNEERGVFRSTDGGNTWKKILYVSPKAGAADLIIDRTNPKIVYATT' A
#
# COMPACT_ATOMS: atom_id res chain seq x y z
N ARG A 1 -5.77 2.78 2.66
CA ARG A 1 -6.51 2.31 3.86
C ARG A 1 -5.81 2.83 5.11
N VAL A 2 -6.57 3.28 6.10
CA VAL A 2 -6.06 3.73 7.40
C VAL A 2 -6.27 2.61 8.42
N HIS A 3 -5.30 2.40 9.30
CA HIS A 3 -5.40 1.39 10.36
C HIS A 3 -6.54 1.73 11.33
N PRO A 4 -7.36 0.75 11.77
CA PRO A 4 -8.64 1.01 12.44
C PRO A 4 -8.53 1.71 13.82
N THR A 5 -7.41 1.54 14.53
CA THR A 5 -7.20 2.10 15.87
C THR A 5 -5.99 3.01 16.00
N ASN A 6 -5.24 3.22 14.91
CA ASN A 6 -4.05 4.07 14.90
C ASN A 6 -3.99 4.84 13.58
N PRO A 7 -4.43 6.10 13.53
CA PRO A 7 -4.52 6.85 12.28
C PRO A 7 -3.15 7.17 11.66
N ASP A 8 -2.05 7.07 12.42
CA ASP A 8 -0.71 7.31 11.89
C ASP A 8 -0.24 6.19 10.95
N ILE A 9 -0.81 4.98 11.09
CA ILE A 9 -0.51 3.85 10.22
C ILE A 9 -1.44 3.87 9.01
N VAL A 10 -0.88 4.20 7.85
CA VAL A 10 -1.63 4.33 6.59
C VAL A 10 -0.97 3.47 5.52
N TYR A 11 -1.79 2.84 4.68
CA TYR A 11 -1.36 2.04 3.55
C TYR A 11 -1.94 2.58 2.25
N VAL A 12 -1.15 2.59 1.19
CA VAL A 12 -1.57 2.99 -0.17
C VAL A 12 -1.18 1.89 -1.15
N ALA A 13 -2.14 1.49 -1.99
CA ALA A 13 -1.88 0.71 -3.18
C ALA A 13 -1.61 1.69 -4.33
N ALA A 14 -0.46 1.53 -4.97
CA ALA A 14 -0.04 2.32 -6.10
C ALA A 14 -0.08 1.45 -7.35
N LEU A 15 -1.01 1.78 -8.25
CA LEU A 15 -1.05 1.18 -9.58
C LEU A 15 0.21 1.55 -10.37
N GLY A 16 0.68 2.80 -10.26
CA GLY A 16 1.71 3.40 -11.11
C GLY A 16 1.19 3.72 -12.52
N HIS A 17 2.08 3.76 -13.51
CA HIS A 17 1.74 4.12 -14.88
C HIS A 17 0.91 3.02 -15.59
N PRO A 18 -0.32 3.25 -16.07
CA PRO A 18 -1.15 2.14 -16.59
C PRO A 18 -0.58 1.40 -17.81
N TYR A 19 0.28 2.03 -18.61
CA TYR A 19 0.67 1.53 -19.95
C TYR A 19 2.19 1.40 -20.18
N GLY A 20 3.01 1.46 -19.13
CA GLY A 20 4.46 1.41 -19.29
C GLY A 20 5.18 1.22 -17.97
N ASP A 21 6.44 0.82 -17.99
CA ASP A 21 7.21 0.48 -16.79
C ASP A 21 7.29 1.68 -15.83
N ASN A 22 7.09 1.43 -14.54
CA ASN A 22 7.11 2.46 -13.52
C ASN A 22 7.56 1.88 -12.17
N GLU A 23 8.55 2.49 -11.55
CA GLU A 23 9.14 2.00 -10.29
C GLU A 23 8.27 2.35 -9.08
N GLU A 24 7.47 3.42 -9.17
CA GLU A 24 6.56 3.91 -8.12
C GLU A 24 5.25 3.09 -8.05
N ARG A 25 5.38 1.76 -8.07
CA ARG A 25 4.29 0.78 -7.94
C ARG A 25 4.35 0.00 -6.64
N GLY A 26 3.25 -0.68 -6.34
CA GLY A 26 3.15 -1.65 -5.25
C GLY A 26 2.44 -1.07 -4.03
N VAL A 27 2.81 -1.54 -2.84
CA VAL A 27 2.18 -1.09 -1.58
C VAL A 27 3.15 -0.27 -0.77
N PHE A 28 2.69 0.89 -0.33
CA PHE A 28 3.41 1.80 0.54
C PHE A 28 2.75 1.87 1.91
N ARG A 29 3.56 2.04 2.95
CA ARG A 29 3.11 2.23 4.33
C ARG A 29 3.74 3.48 4.92
N SER A 30 2.92 4.30 5.56
CA SER A 30 3.32 5.37 6.46
C SER A 30 3.08 4.93 7.91
N THR A 31 3.86 5.48 8.83
CA THR A 31 3.69 5.35 10.29
C THR A 31 3.66 6.72 10.98
N ASP A 32 3.39 7.79 10.22
CA ASP A 32 3.39 9.18 10.64
C ASP A 32 2.24 9.98 10.00
N GLY A 33 1.12 9.30 9.72
CA GLY A 33 -0.09 9.93 9.19
C GLY A 33 -0.01 10.31 7.71
N GLY A 34 0.99 9.81 6.98
CA GLY A 34 1.19 10.06 5.56
C GLY A 34 2.27 11.10 5.23
N ASN A 35 3.05 11.56 6.22
CA ASN A 35 4.15 12.49 6.00
C ASN A 35 5.33 11.82 5.29
N THR A 36 5.65 10.58 5.66
CA THR A 36 6.68 9.75 5.02
C THR A 36 6.16 8.37 4.66
N TRP A 37 6.73 7.79 3.61
CA TRP A 37 6.25 6.53 3.02
C TRP A 37 7.38 5.54 2.79
N LYS A 38 7.16 4.30 3.20
CA LYS A 38 8.04 3.16 2.91
C LYS A 38 7.36 2.23 1.92
N LYS A 39 8.05 1.87 0.84
CA LYS A 39 7.63 0.79 -0.08
C LYS A 39 7.80 -0.55 0.65
N ILE A 40 6.71 -1.27 0.88
CA ILE A 40 6.70 -2.51 1.67
C ILE A 40 6.31 -3.76 0.87
N LEU A 41 5.73 -3.58 -0.33
CA LEU A 41 5.50 -4.67 -1.28
C LEU A 41 5.80 -4.16 -2.68
N TYR A 42 6.72 -4.82 -3.37
CA TYR A 42 7.10 -4.53 -4.74
C TYR A 42 7.58 -5.81 -5.41
N VAL A 43 7.11 -6.04 -6.63
CA VAL A 43 7.45 -7.24 -7.40
C VAL A 43 8.27 -6.89 -8.64
N SER A 44 7.83 -5.88 -9.40
CA SER A 44 8.49 -5.45 -10.64
C SER A 44 7.94 -4.08 -11.08
N PRO A 45 8.58 -3.40 -12.06
CA PRO A 45 8.07 -2.12 -12.57
C PRO A 45 6.80 -2.25 -13.42
N LYS A 46 6.31 -3.49 -13.61
CA LYS A 46 5.09 -3.82 -14.36
C LYS A 46 3.92 -4.25 -13.48
N ALA A 47 4.17 -4.54 -12.19
CA ALA A 47 3.17 -5.07 -11.28
C ALA A 47 2.80 -4.03 -10.21
N GLY A 48 1.60 -3.45 -10.34
CA GLY A 48 1.03 -2.51 -9.40
C GLY A 48 0.19 -3.18 -8.29
N ALA A 49 -0.42 -2.35 -7.45
CA ALA A 49 -1.50 -2.75 -6.56
C ALA A 49 -2.72 -1.88 -6.80
N ALA A 50 -3.92 -2.45 -6.72
CA ALA A 50 -5.18 -1.77 -7.05
C ALA A 50 -6.02 -1.42 -5.82
N ASP A 51 -6.30 -2.39 -4.94
CA ASP A 51 -7.03 -2.17 -3.69
C ASP A 51 -6.33 -2.85 -2.51
N LEU A 52 -6.66 -2.39 -1.31
CA LEU A 52 -6.21 -2.93 -0.05
C LEU A 52 -7.40 -3.13 0.87
N ILE A 53 -7.39 -4.19 1.67
CA ILE A 53 -8.24 -4.30 2.86
C ILE A 53 -7.40 -4.70 4.07
N ILE A 54 -7.78 -4.17 5.23
CA ILE A 54 -7.15 -4.51 6.52
C ILE A 54 -8.11 -5.47 7.23
N ASP A 55 -7.59 -6.59 7.72
CA ASP A 55 -8.37 -7.47 8.59
C ASP A 55 -8.75 -6.69 9.87
N ARG A 56 -10.06 -6.57 10.11
CA ARG A 56 -10.59 -5.81 11.26
C ARG A 56 -10.33 -6.51 12.61
N THR A 57 -10.16 -7.83 12.61
CA THR A 57 -9.89 -8.63 13.79
C THR A 57 -8.39 -8.73 14.09
N ASN A 58 -7.55 -8.67 13.05
CA ASN A 58 -6.09 -8.64 13.18
C ASN A 58 -5.47 -7.62 12.21
N PRO A 59 -5.34 -6.35 12.60
CA PRO A 59 -4.83 -5.29 11.72
C PRO A 59 -3.39 -5.44 11.23
N LYS A 60 -2.66 -6.46 11.70
CA LYS A 60 -1.34 -6.83 11.16
C LYS A 60 -1.44 -7.51 9.80
N ILE A 61 -2.63 -8.00 9.43
CA ILE A 61 -2.90 -8.65 8.14
C ILE A 61 -3.53 -7.64 7.19
N VAL A 62 -2.90 -7.47 6.03
CA VAL A 62 -3.37 -6.60 4.95
C VAL A 62 -3.39 -7.43 3.67
N TYR A 63 -4.54 -7.43 2.99
CA TYR A 63 -4.70 -8.07 1.68
C TYR A 63 -4.59 -7.00 0.60
N ALA A 64 -3.99 -7.38 -0.54
CA ALA A 64 -3.82 -6.52 -1.70
C ALA A 64 -4.24 -7.25 -2.97
N THR A 65 -4.84 -6.52 -3.91
CA THR A 65 -5.12 -6.99 -5.28
C THR A 65 -4.17 -6.31 -6.27
N THR A 66 -3.92 -6.97 -7.40
CA THR A 66 -3.02 -6.50 -8.46
C THR A 66 -3.79 -6.26 -9.75
#